data_AF-A0ABD5S2C0-F1
#
_entry.id   AF-A0ABD5S2C0-F1
#
_cell.length_a   1.000
_cell.length_b   1.000
_cell.length_c   1.000
_cell.angle_alpha   90.00
_cell.angle_beta   90.00
_cell.angle_gamma   90.00
#
_symmetry.space_group_name_H-M   'P 1'
#
loop_
_entity.id
_entity.type
_entity.pdbx_description
1 polymer ?
#
loop_
_entity_poly.entity_id
_entity_poly.type
_entity_poly.pdbx_seq_one_letter_code
_entity_poly.pdbx_strand_id
1 'polypeptide(L)'
;QRVGVARALAAGPDVMLMDEPFGALDPITREELQDEFIEIQREIETTILFVTHDINEALKMGDRIAIMRDGELVQYDTPTALLDAPETTFVEEFVGPDRTLKRLRVLRVEEIMRPEVPDEHADVVDAFRGDDAVVADGGGEIVPVTPTDSAQVALSRCIQAGVDDLAVDEDAEVEAVVTESAIRNRQTGDG
;
A
#
# COMPACT_ATOMS: atom_id res chain seq x y z
N GLN A 1 -17.72 -14.44 10.54
CA GLN A 1 -16.61 -13.63 11.09
C GLN A 1 -16.86 -12.11 10.96
N ARG A 2 -17.48 -11.60 9.87
CA ARG A 2 -17.88 -10.17 9.72
C ARG A 2 -18.63 -9.56 10.93
N VAL A 3 -19.53 -10.34 11.55
CA VAL A 3 -20.31 -9.89 12.74
C VAL A 3 -19.42 -9.62 13.97
N GLY A 4 -18.26 -10.27 14.09
CA GLY A 4 -17.37 -10.11 15.24
C GLY A 4 -16.63 -8.78 15.24
N VAL A 5 -16.02 -8.43 14.10
CA VAL A 5 -15.31 -7.15 13.89
C VAL A 5 -16.30 -5.99 13.97
N ALA A 6 -17.40 -6.05 13.22
CA ALA A 6 -18.43 -5.00 13.24
C ALA A 6 -19.03 -4.77 14.64
N ARG A 7 -19.23 -5.83 15.43
CA ARG A 7 -19.72 -5.71 16.82
C ARG A 7 -18.70 -5.06 17.75
N ALA A 8 -17.41 -5.35 17.57
CA ALA A 8 -16.35 -4.74 18.35
C ALA A 8 -16.23 -3.24 18.02
N LEU A 9 -16.32 -2.89 16.73
CA LEU A 9 -16.32 -1.50 16.27
C LEU A 9 -17.55 -0.70 16.72
N ALA A 10 -18.74 -1.32 16.72
CA ALA A 10 -19.97 -0.68 17.17
C ALA A 10 -19.96 -0.27 18.65
N ALA A 11 -19.05 -0.84 19.46
CA ALA A 11 -18.87 -0.46 20.85
C ALA A 11 -18.05 0.83 21.03
N GLY A 12 -17.46 1.36 19.96
CA GLY A 12 -16.59 2.55 19.98
C GLY A 12 -15.43 2.46 20.97
N PRO A 13 -14.65 1.36 21.01
CA PRO A 13 -13.57 1.23 21.99
C PRO A 13 -12.37 2.12 21.62
N ASP A 14 -11.65 2.59 22.63
CA ASP A 14 -10.36 3.29 22.42
C ASP A 14 -9.28 2.32 21.88
N VAL A 15 -9.38 1.04 22.26
CA VAL A 15 -8.43 -0.02 21.87
C VAL A 15 -9.16 -1.30 21.49
N MET A 16 -8.77 -1.91 20.37
CA MET A 16 -9.27 -3.18 19.88
C MET A 16 -8.13 -4.21 19.77
N LEU A 17 -8.33 -5.38 20.38
CA LEU A 17 -7.41 -6.51 20.29
C LEU A 17 -7.99 -7.59 19.39
N MET A 18 -7.20 -8.09 18.45
CA MET A 18 -7.60 -9.18 17.56
C MET A 18 -6.54 -10.28 17.52
N ASP A 19 -6.99 -11.53 17.51
CA ASP A 19 -6.12 -12.71 17.37
C ASP A 19 -6.51 -13.42 16.08
N GLU A 20 -5.58 -13.46 15.12
CA GLU A 20 -5.74 -14.00 13.76
C GLU A 20 -7.08 -13.65 13.09
N PRO A 21 -7.42 -12.34 12.95
CA PRO A 21 -8.75 -11.92 12.50
C PRO A 21 -9.15 -12.44 11.12
N PHE A 22 -8.17 -12.74 10.25
CA PHE A 22 -8.39 -13.14 8.86
C PHE A 22 -7.88 -14.55 8.50
N GLY A 23 -7.24 -15.25 9.45
CA GLY A 23 -6.52 -16.50 9.18
C GLY A 23 -7.42 -17.66 8.70
N ALA A 24 -8.71 -17.64 9.05
CA ALA A 24 -9.67 -18.68 8.71
C ALA A 24 -10.34 -18.50 7.32
N LEU A 25 -10.01 -17.44 6.60
CA LEU A 25 -10.64 -17.09 5.32
C LEU A 25 -9.86 -17.65 4.13
N ASP A 26 -10.57 -17.92 3.03
CA ASP A 26 -9.94 -18.22 1.75
C ASP A 26 -9.18 -16.99 1.21
N PRO A 27 -8.17 -17.16 0.35
CA PRO A 27 -7.28 -16.06 -0.06
C PRO A 27 -8.00 -14.86 -0.69
N ILE A 28 -9.05 -15.10 -1.50
CA ILE A 28 -9.77 -14.03 -2.19
C ILE A 28 -10.61 -13.24 -1.18
N THR A 29 -11.44 -13.94 -0.40
CA THR A 29 -12.28 -13.30 0.62
C THR A 29 -11.45 -12.62 1.70
N ARG A 30 -10.26 -13.17 2.01
CA ARG A 30 -9.30 -12.59 2.95
C ARG A 30 -8.83 -11.22 2.46
N GLU A 31 -8.40 -11.13 1.21
CA GLU A 31 -7.89 -9.90 0.64
C GLU A 31 -8.95 -8.80 0.64
N GLU A 32 -10.15 -9.12 0.15
CA GLU A 32 -11.31 -8.21 0.15
C GLU A 32 -11.63 -7.69 1.57
N LEU A 33 -11.64 -8.58 2.57
CA LEU A 33 -11.94 -8.19 3.95
C LEU A 33 -10.84 -7.35 4.61
N GLN A 34 -9.58 -7.54 4.22
CA GLN A 34 -8.49 -6.68 4.69
C GLN A 34 -8.60 -5.28 4.11
N ASP A 35 -9.00 -5.16 2.84
CA ASP A 35 -9.23 -3.86 2.20
C ASP A 35 -10.42 -3.12 2.84
N GLU A 36 -11.56 -3.80 2.99
CA GLU A 36 -12.73 -3.25 3.74
C GLU A 36 -12.31 -2.82 5.16
N PHE A 37 -11.46 -3.61 5.83
CA PHE A 37 -11.00 -3.30 7.18
C PHE A 37 -10.11 -2.06 7.23
N ILE A 38 -9.20 -1.87 6.28
CA ILE A 38 -8.34 -0.67 6.19
C ILE A 38 -9.19 0.57 5.95
N GLU A 39 -10.18 0.50 5.06
CA GLU A 39 -11.10 1.61 4.81
C GLU A 39 -11.83 2.01 6.09
N ILE A 40 -12.39 1.04 6.82
CA ILE A 40 -13.08 1.29 8.09
C ILE A 40 -12.11 1.83 9.14
N GLN A 41 -10.89 1.30 9.23
CA GLN A 41 -9.85 1.74 10.16
C GLN A 41 -9.51 3.22 9.96
N ARG A 42 -9.54 3.74 8.72
CA ARG A 42 -9.30 5.17 8.43
C ARG A 42 -10.42 6.09 8.94
N GLU A 43 -11.64 5.57 9.10
CA GLU A 43 -12.79 6.35 9.57
C GLU A 43 -12.96 6.33 11.09
N ILE A 44 -12.27 5.44 11.80
CA ILE A 44 -12.42 5.23 13.25
C ILE A 44 -11.15 5.65 14.01
N GLU A 45 -11.31 6.27 15.18
CA GLU A 45 -10.19 6.69 16.03
C GLU A 45 -9.77 5.59 17.03
N THR A 46 -9.95 4.32 16.66
CA THR A 46 -9.64 3.17 17.53
C THR A 46 -8.22 2.69 17.30
N THR A 47 -7.43 2.54 18.37
CA THR A 47 -6.12 1.89 18.29
C THR A 47 -6.30 0.37 18.14
N ILE A 48 -5.69 -0.23 17.12
CA ILE A 48 -5.86 -1.65 16.83
C ILE A 48 -4.54 -2.38 17.05
N LEU A 49 -4.56 -3.43 17.87
CA LEU A 49 -3.46 -4.38 18.01
C LEU A 49 -3.95 -5.76 17.60
N PHE A 50 -3.40 -6.29 16.51
CA PHE A 50 -3.72 -7.64 16.07
C PHE A 50 -2.48 -8.52 15.97
N VAL A 51 -2.69 -9.81 16.20
CA VAL A 51 -1.67 -10.85 16.06
C VAL A 51 -1.97 -11.65 14.80
N THR A 52 -0.95 -11.88 14.00
CA THR A 52 -1.00 -12.75 12.82
C THR A 52 0.32 -13.50 12.69
N HIS A 53 0.26 -14.67 12.06
CA HIS A 53 1.45 -15.42 11.63
C HIS A 53 1.82 -15.15 10.17
N ASP A 54 1.02 -14.35 9.44
CA ASP A 54 1.27 -13.99 8.04
C ASP A 54 1.89 -12.59 7.94
N ILE A 55 3.15 -12.56 7.49
CA ILE A 55 3.89 -11.30 7.31
C ILE A 55 3.21 -10.37 6.31
N ASN A 56 2.52 -10.88 5.29
CA ASN A 56 1.87 -10.04 4.30
C ASN A 56 0.69 -9.29 4.90
N GLU A 57 -0.03 -9.89 5.85
CA GLU A 57 -1.10 -9.23 6.59
C GLU A 57 -0.53 -8.09 7.45
N ALA A 58 0.56 -8.37 8.17
CA ALA A 58 1.23 -7.38 8.99
C ALA A 58 1.76 -6.20 8.16
N LEU A 59 2.37 -6.46 7.00
CA LEU A 59 2.85 -5.43 6.08
C LEU A 59 1.72 -4.61 5.45
N LYS A 60 0.57 -5.23 5.17
CA LYS A 60 -0.57 -4.55 4.52
C LYS A 60 -1.31 -3.62 5.48
N MET A 61 -1.51 -4.05 6.73
CA MET A 61 -2.40 -3.37 7.68
C MET A 61 -1.69 -2.71 8.86
N GLY A 62 -0.43 -3.05 9.13
CA GLY A 62 0.27 -2.57 10.31
C GLY A 62 0.95 -1.23 10.09
N ASP A 63 0.65 -0.24 10.91
CA ASP A 63 1.44 1.00 10.98
C ASP A 63 2.84 0.73 11.55
N ARG A 64 2.92 -0.21 12.50
CA ARG A 64 4.14 -0.75 13.10
C ARG A 64 3.97 -2.24 13.35
N ILE A 65 5.06 -2.99 13.19
CA ILE A 65 5.06 -4.45 13.31
C ILE A 65 6.07 -4.86 14.37
N ALA A 66 5.62 -5.66 15.33
CA ALA A 66 6.46 -6.32 16.32
C ALA A 66 6.67 -7.78 15.90
N ILE A 67 7.89 -8.14 15.51
CA ILE A 67 8.25 -9.53 15.22
C ILE A 67 8.72 -10.18 16.52
N MET A 68 8.08 -11.28 16.88
CA MET A 68 8.40 -12.04 18.08
C MET A 68 8.89 -13.45 17.72
N ARG A 69 9.81 -13.97 18.53
CA ARG A 69 10.30 -15.34 18.43
C ARG A 69 10.52 -15.91 19.83
N ASP A 70 10.00 -17.11 20.08
CA ASP A 70 10.17 -17.82 21.36
C ASP A 70 9.76 -16.99 22.60
N GLY A 71 8.77 -16.10 22.43
CA GLY A 71 8.28 -15.20 23.48
C GLY A 71 9.07 -13.90 23.65
N GLU A 72 10.13 -13.69 22.86
CA GLU A 72 10.96 -12.48 22.89
C GLU A 72 10.65 -11.58 21.69
N LEU A 73 10.71 -10.26 21.90
CA LEU A 73 10.63 -9.28 20.83
C LEU A 73 11.97 -9.25 20.08
N VAL A 74 11.95 -9.55 18.79
CA VAL A 74 13.15 -9.58 17.95
C VAL A 74 13.36 -8.24 17.26
N GLN A 75 12.30 -7.63 16.72
CA GLN A 75 12.36 -6.33 16.06
C GLN A 75 11.00 -5.62 16.13
N TYR A 76 11.00 -4.30 16.26
CA TYR A 76 9.79 -3.48 16.26
C TYR A 76 9.98 -2.20 15.44
N ASP A 77 9.41 -2.17 14.24
CA ASP A 77 9.60 -1.04 13.33
C ASP A 77 8.40 -0.86 12.39
N THR A 78 8.47 0.15 11.54
CA THR A 78 7.57 0.34 10.40
C THR A 78 7.74 -0.80 9.38
N PRO A 79 6.70 -1.10 8.59
CA PRO A 79 6.81 -2.06 7.49
C PRO A 79 7.98 -1.77 6.56
N THR A 80 8.22 -0.50 6.18
CA THR A 80 9.32 -0.11 5.29
C THR A 80 10.69 -0.42 5.91
N ALA A 81 10.91 -0.03 7.17
CA ALA A 81 12.17 -0.28 7.85
C ALA A 81 12.46 -1.77 8.06
N LEU A 82 11.43 -2.59 8.32
CA LEU A 82 11.58 -4.05 8.39
C LEU A 82 12.04 -4.68 7.07
N LEU A 83 11.58 -4.13 5.96
CA LEU A 83 11.95 -4.59 4.62
C LEU A 83 13.36 -4.13 4.23
N ASP A 84 13.74 -2.90 4.63
CA ASP A 84 15.02 -2.27 4.28
C ASP A 84 16.18 -2.74 5.16
N ALA A 85 15.93 -2.88 6.47
CA ALA A 85 16.94 -3.15 7.49
C ALA A 85 16.46 -4.20 8.50
N PRO A 86 16.33 -5.48 8.10
CA PRO A 86 16.08 -6.55 9.05
C PRO A 86 17.26 -6.69 10.03
N GLU A 87 16.98 -6.66 11.33
CA GLU A 87 18.02 -6.64 12.38
C GLU A 87 18.69 -8.01 12.60
N THR A 88 18.02 -9.09 12.19
CA THR A 88 18.53 -10.44 12.37
C THR A 88 18.28 -11.31 11.14
N THR A 89 19.07 -12.37 10.98
CA THR A 89 18.85 -13.39 9.92
C THR A 89 17.46 -14.01 10.03
N PHE A 90 16.92 -14.16 11.24
CA PHE A 90 15.55 -14.63 11.42
C PHE A 90 14.53 -13.66 10.82
N VAL A 91 14.67 -12.36 11.05
CA VAL A 91 13.75 -11.36 10.46
C VAL A 91 13.90 -11.33 8.95
N GLU A 92 15.13 -11.41 8.43
CA GLU A 92 15.39 -11.51 7.00
C GLU A 92 14.72 -12.74 6.36
N GLU A 93 14.83 -13.91 6.97
CA GLU A 93 14.17 -15.14 6.53
C GLU A 93 12.64 -15.06 6.65
N PHE A 94 12.14 -14.44 7.72
CA PHE A 94 10.72 -14.30 8.00
C PHE A 94 10.02 -13.37 6.99
N VAL A 95 10.68 -12.26 6.65
CA VAL A 95 10.22 -11.38 5.57
C VAL A 95 10.33 -12.08 4.21
N GLY A 96 11.34 -12.92 4.01
CA GLY A 96 11.49 -13.76 2.82
C GLY A 96 12.15 -13.05 1.63
N PRO A 97 12.43 -13.76 0.53
CA PRO A 97 13.27 -13.27 -0.57
C PRO A 97 12.62 -12.19 -1.44
N ASP A 98 11.29 -12.13 -1.49
CA ASP A 98 10.53 -11.19 -2.33
C ASP A 98 10.42 -9.77 -1.73
N ARG A 99 11.41 -9.34 -0.94
CA ARG A 99 11.42 -8.04 -0.25
C ARG A 99 11.18 -6.89 -1.21
N THR A 100 11.82 -6.92 -2.36
CA THR A 100 11.67 -5.88 -3.39
C THR A 100 10.21 -5.70 -3.83
N LEU A 101 9.48 -6.80 -4.04
CA LEU A 101 8.06 -6.74 -4.41
C LEU A 101 7.20 -6.29 -3.23
N LYS A 102 7.51 -6.77 -2.02
CA LYS A 102 6.82 -6.35 -0.78
C LYS A 102 7.03 -4.86 -0.49
N ARG A 103 8.19 -4.28 -0.83
CA ARG A 103 8.47 -2.85 -0.68
C ARG A 103 7.53 -2.01 -1.53
N LEU A 104 7.26 -2.43 -2.77
CA LEU A 104 6.31 -1.73 -3.64
C LEU A 104 4.87 -1.73 -3.11
N ARG A 105 4.50 -2.72 -2.29
CA ARG A 105 3.18 -2.79 -1.65
C ARG A 105 3.02 -1.83 -0.49
N VAL A 106 4.12 -1.55 0.20
CA VAL A 106 4.15 -0.72 1.40
C VAL A 106 4.43 0.73 1.07
N LEU A 107 5.30 0.98 0.10
CA LEU A 107 5.69 2.32 -0.31
C LEU A 107 4.52 3.03 -0.98
N ARG A 108 4.15 4.20 -0.47
CA ARG A 108 3.04 4.98 -1.02
C ARG A 108 3.50 5.90 -2.14
N VAL A 109 2.58 6.23 -3.04
CA VAL A 109 2.80 7.17 -4.14
C VAL A 109 3.29 8.52 -3.60
N GLU A 110 2.73 9.01 -2.50
CA GLU A 110 3.15 10.26 -1.85
C GLU A 110 4.64 10.31 -1.47
N GLU A 111 5.27 9.16 -1.23
CA GLU A 111 6.69 9.04 -0.83
C GLU A 111 7.66 9.06 -2.03
N ILE A 112 7.14 8.93 -3.25
CA ILE A 112 7.92 8.79 -4.49
C ILE A 112 7.50 9.77 -5.60
N MET A 113 6.35 10.40 -5.45
CA MET A 113 5.86 11.40 -6.38
C MET A 113 6.76 12.63 -6.38
N ARG A 114 6.77 13.34 -7.51
CA ARG A 114 7.43 14.63 -7.62
C ARG A 114 6.37 15.74 -7.53
N PRO A 115 6.43 16.60 -6.51
CA PRO A 115 5.65 17.82 -6.52
C PRO A 115 6.17 18.70 -7.66
N GLU A 116 5.26 19.30 -8.42
CA GLU A 116 5.48 19.99 -9.70
C GLU A 116 5.54 19.05 -10.91
N VAL A 117 4.50 19.11 -11.74
CA VAL A 117 4.45 18.49 -13.07
C VAL A 117 5.43 19.26 -13.96
N PRO A 118 6.55 18.69 -14.41
CA PRO A 118 7.43 19.36 -15.35
C PRO A 118 6.71 19.58 -16.68
N ASP A 119 7.03 20.64 -17.42
CA ASP A 119 6.38 20.96 -18.72
C ASP A 119 6.41 19.79 -19.72
N GLU A 120 7.38 18.88 -19.58
CA GLU A 120 7.51 17.66 -20.41
C GLU A 120 6.45 16.58 -20.12
N HIS A 121 5.69 16.73 -19.03
CA HIS A 121 4.60 15.85 -18.58
C HIS A 121 3.23 16.57 -18.56
N ALA A 122 3.15 17.77 -19.14
CA ALA A 122 1.93 18.57 -19.18
C ALA A 122 0.80 17.89 -19.99
N ASP A 123 1.16 17.05 -20.95
CA ASP A 123 0.25 16.23 -21.75
C ASP A 123 -0.51 15.21 -20.91
N VAL A 124 0.10 14.63 -19.87
CA VAL A 124 -0.58 13.71 -18.93
C VAL A 124 -1.58 14.45 -18.06
N VAL A 125 -1.28 15.69 -17.67
CA VAL A 125 -2.20 16.55 -16.89
C VAL A 125 -3.34 17.07 -17.76
N ASP A 126 -3.04 17.49 -18.99
CA ASP A 126 -4.03 17.98 -19.95
C ASP A 126 -4.96 16.87 -20.44
N ALA A 127 -4.45 15.64 -20.57
CA ALA A 127 -5.24 14.42 -20.82
C ALA A 127 -6.24 14.13 -19.69
N PHE A 128 -5.92 14.49 -18.46
CA PHE A 128 -6.80 14.29 -17.31
C PHE A 128 -7.80 15.43 -17.09
N ARG A 129 -7.41 16.68 -17.41
CA ARG A 129 -8.28 17.87 -17.29
C ARG A 129 -9.31 18.01 -18.42
N GLY A 130 -9.11 17.33 -19.55
CA GLY A 130 -10.11 17.25 -20.60
C GLY A 130 -11.26 16.28 -20.24
N ASP A 131 -12.46 16.53 -20.75
CA ASP A 131 -13.61 15.59 -20.72
C ASP A 131 -13.30 14.21 -21.37
N ASP A 132 -12.10 14.02 -21.90
CA ASP A 132 -11.60 12.83 -22.57
C ASP A 132 -10.51 12.18 -21.70
N ALA A 133 -10.93 11.36 -20.72
CA ALA A 133 -10.03 10.34 -20.15
C ALA A 133 -9.46 9.55 -21.34
N VAL A 134 -8.18 9.78 -21.64
CA VAL A 134 -7.59 9.35 -22.91
C VAL A 134 -7.66 7.83 -23.00
N VAL A 135 -8.48 7.38 -23.93
CA VAL A 135 -8.57 6.00 -24.38
C VAL A 135 -7.24 5.67 -25.07
N ALA A 136 -6.37 4.91 -24.42
CA ALA A 136 -5.25 4.28 -25.12
C ALA A 136 -5.80 3.30 -26.17
N ASP A 137 -5.13 3.22 -27.31
CA ASP A 137 -5.43 2.32 -28.43
C ASP A 137 -5.46 0.86 -27.94
N GLY A 138 -6.65 0.39 -27.55
CA GLY A 138 -6.82 -0.83 -26.75
C GLY A 138 -8.06 -0.85 -25.84
N GLY A 139 -8.71 0.29 -25.59
CA GLY A 139 -10.03 0.35 -24.94
C GLY A 139 -10.03 0.32 -23.40
N GLY A 140 -8.90 0.63 -22.76
CA GLY A 140 -8.84 0.85 -21.32
C GLY A 140 -8.89 2.34 -20.97
N GLU A 141 -9.70 2.70 -19.97
CA GLU A 141 -9.70 4.01 -19.33
C GLU A 141 -8.43 4.14 -18.49
N ILE A 142 -7.57 5.12 -18.78
CA ILE A 142 -6.39 5.39 -17.98
C ILE A 142 -6.85 6.09 -16.70
N VAL A 143 -6.73 5.38 -15.56
CA VAL A 143 -7.12 5.91 -14.25
C VAL A 143 -5.87 6.50 -13.56
N PRO A 144 -5.92 7.73 -13.02
CA PRO A 144 -4.82 8.32 -12.27
C PRO A 144 -4.52 7.50 -11.00
N VAL A 145 -3.43 7.83 -10.30
CA VAL A 145 -3.16 7.30 -8.96
C VAL A 145 -3.49 8.34 -7.90
N THR A 146 -3.79 7.88 -6.69
CA THR A 146 -3.93 8.75 -5.52
C THR A 146 -2.63 8.75 -4.71
N PRO A 147 -2.37 9.77 -3.87
CA PRO A 147 -1.22 9.78 -2.96
C PRO A 147 -1.14 8.54 -2.05
N THR A 148 -2.31 7.98 -1.70
CA THR A 148 -2.43 6.80 -0.83
C THR A 148 -2.28 5.46 -1.55
N ASP A 149 -2.25 5.44 -2.89
CA ASP A 149 -2.00 4.23 -3.66
C ASP A 149 -0.57 3.71 -3.38
N SER A 150 -0.38 2.41 -3.52
CA SER A 150 0.95 1.80 -3.42
C SER A 150 1.76 2.01 -4.71
N ALA A 151 3.08 2.01 -4.59
CA ALA A 151 4.00 2.03 -5.73
C ALA A 151 3.78 0.83 -6.67
N GLN A 152 3.28 -0.31 -6.16
CA GLN A 152 2.88 -1.45 -6.99
C GLN A 152 1.68 -1.11 -7.89
N VAL A 153 0.66 -0.44 -7.35
CA VAL A 153 -0.52 -0.02 -8.12
C VAL A 153 -0.10 0.96 -9.21
N ALA A 154 0.73 1.95 -8.87
CA ALA A 154 1.27 2.89 -9.84
C ALA A 154 2.04 2.18 -10.96
N LEU A 155 2.96 1.26 -10.63
CA LEU A 155 3.70 0.51 -11.65
C LEU A 155 2.80 -0.35 -12.53
N SER A 156 1.79 -1.00 -11.94
CA SER A 156 0.83 -1.79 -12.70
C SER A 156 0.07 -0.92 -13.70
N ARG A 157 -0.32 0.30 -13.30
CA ARG A 157 -1.01 1.25 -14.18
C ARG A 157 -0.10 1.76 -15.29
N CYS A 158 1.17 2.09 -15.00
CA CYS A 158 2.16 2.46 -16.03
C CYS A 158 2.26 1.37 -17.12
N ILE A 159 2.42 0.11 -16.70
CA ILE A 159 2.56 -1.04 -17.61
C ILE A 159 1.28 -1.27 -18.42
N GLN A 160 0.10 -1.18 -17.81
CA GLN A 160 -1.18 -1.41 -18.49
C GLN A 160 -1.51 -0.31 -19.49
N ALA A 161 -1.25 0.93 -19.14
CA ALA A 161 -1.47 2.09 -20.02
C ALA A 161 -0.35 2.26 -21.06
N GLY A 162 0.81 1.62 -20.85
CA GLY A 162 1.98 1.80 -21.72
C GLY A 162 2.58 3.20 -21.63
N VAL A 163 2.52 3.81 -20.44
CA VAL A 163 3.01 5.16 -20.15
C VAL A 163 4.13 5.11 -19.11
N ASP A 164 5.08 6.04 -19.22
CA ASP A 164 6.22 6.12 -18.30
C ASP A 164 5.90 6.92 -17.03
N ASP A 165 4.74 7.58 -16.99
CA ASP A 165 4.34 8.54 -15.98
C ASP A 165 2.83 8.57 -15.78
N LEU A 166 2.41 8.79 -14.53
CA LEU A 166 1.02 8.86 -14.11
C LEU A 166 0.76 10.14 -13.33
N ALA A 167 -0.37 10.78 -13.63
CA ALA A 167 -0.91 11.85 -12.80
C ALA A 167 -1.28 11.30 -11.41
N VAL A 168 -0.92 12.08 -10.39
CA VAL A 168 -1.39 11.89 -9.01
C VAL A 168 -2.55 12.86 -8.79
N ASP A 169 -3.75 12.30 -8.63
CA ASP A 169 -4.99 13.02 -8.39
C ASP A 169 -5.31 13.02 -6.88
N GLU A 170 -5.53 14.20 -6.32
CA GLU A 170 -6.05 14.40 -4.97
C GLU A 170 -7.19 15.42 -5.06
N ASP A 171 -8.37 15.08 -4.53
CA ASP A 171 -9.56 15.95 -4.56
C ASP A 171 -9.98 16.48 -5.94
N ALA A 172 -9.81 15.66 -6.99
CA ALA A 172 -10.09 16.00 -8.40
C ALA A 172 -9.17 17.08 -8.99
N GLU A 173 -8.00 17.31 -8.38
CA GLU A 173 -6.92 18.12 -8.93
C GLU A 173 -5.64 17.29 -9.07
N VAL A 174 -4.94 17.47 -10.21
CA VAL A 174 -3.62 16.86 -10.39
C VAL A 174 -2.58 17.69 -9.68
N GLU A 175 -2.00 17.14 -8.61
CA GLU A 175 -1.02 17.82 -7.77
C GLU A 175 0.42 17.39 -8.06
N ALA A 176 0.62 16.20 -8.62
CA ALA A 176 1.93 15.61 -8.80
C ALA A 176 1.98 14.58 -9.94
N VAL A 177 3.19 14.09 -10.23
CA VAL A 177 3.44 12.99 -11.17
C VAL A 177 4.30 11.93 -10.48
N VAL A 178 3.99 10.67 -10.75
CA VAL A 178 4.86 9.54 -10.43
C VAL A 178 5.38 8.91 -11.72
N THR A 179 6.69 8.60 -11.77
CA THR A 179 7.32 8.01 -12.96
C THR A 179 7.68 6.55 -12.71
N GLU A 180 7.63 5.72 -13.75
CA GLU A 180 8.08 4.33 -13.72
C GLU A 180 9.53 4.24 -13.24
N SER A 181 10.39 5.17 -13.70
CA SER A 181 11.79 5.26 -13.27
C SER A 181 11.93 5.52 -11.77
N ALA A 182 11.12 6.42 -11.19
CA ALA A 182 11.12 6.65 -9.75
C ALA A 182 10.68 5.42 -8.97
N ILE A 183 9.66 4.70 -9.45
CA ILE A 183 9.19 3.46 -8.84
C ILE A 183 10.28 2.37 -8.91
N ARG A 184 10.93 2.20 -10.06
CA ARG A 184 11.98 1.19 -10.26
C ARG A 184 13.25 1.46 -9.45
N ASN A 185 13.68 2.72 -9.31
CA ASN A 185 14.84 3.05 -8.48
C ASN A 185 14.62 2.65 -7.01
N ARG A 186 13.38 2.74 -6.53
CA ARG A 186 13.02 2.27 -5.19
C ARG A 186 13.01 0.75 -5.08
N GLN A 187 12.85 0.00 -6.17
CA GLN A 187 12.96 -1.47 -6.16
C GLN A 187 14.39 -1.96 -5.91
N THR A 188 15.37 -1.27 -6.48
CA THR A 188 16.78 -1.70 -6.44
C THR A 188 17.49 -1.37 -5.12
N GLY A 189 16.86 -0.57 -4.24
CA GLY A 189 17.44 -0.18 -2.96
C GLY A 189 18.62 0.80 -3.10
N ASP A 190 18.75 1.44 -4.26
CA ASP A 190 19.81 2.40 -4.57
C ASP A 190 19.21 3.81 -4.42
N GLY A 191 19.43 4.40 -3.24
CA GLY A 191 18.93 5.71 -2.82
C GLY A 191 19.62 6.19 -1.56
#